data_AF-A0A4R3MZP9-F1
#
_entry.id   AF-A0A4R3MZP9-F1
#
_cell.length_a   1.000
_cell.length_b   1.000
_cell.length_c   1.000
_cell.angle_alpha   90.00
_cell.angle_beta   90.00
_cell.angle_gamma   90.00
#
_symmetry.space_group_name_H-M   'P 1'
#
loop_
_entity.id
_entity.type
_entity.pdbx_description
1 polymer ?
#
loop_
_entity_poly.entity_id
_entity_poly.type
_entity_poly.pdbx_seq_one_letter_code
_entity_poly.pdbx_strand_id
1 'polypeptide(L)' 'MKVKDKALRELVNVCEPACLKRPCYWPRPDPGMFTPGQGYRSRESGSKGYLCGTREARGCPDEVTSH' A
#
# COMPACT_ATOMS: atom_id res chain seq x y z
N MET A 1 7.05 5.73 2.39
CA MET A 1 8.37 5.24 1.93
C MET A 1 8.21 3.96 1.13
N LYS A 2 9.22 3.49 0.39
CA LYS A 2 9.16 2.21 -0.35
C LYS A 2 10.06 1.17 0.32
N VAL A 3 9.55 -0.04 0.54
CA VAL A 3 10.31 -1.17 1.09
C VAL A 3 10.19 -2.35 0.15
N LYS A 4 11.28 -3.09 -0.06
CA LYS A 4 11.28 -4.30 -0.86
C LYS A 4 10.58 -5.42 -0.10
N ASP A 5 9.42 -5.83 -0.60
CA ASP A 5 8.75 -7.04 -0.14
C ASP A 5 9.44 -8.26 -0.78
N LYS A 6 9.90 -9.20 0.05
CA LYS A 6 10.64 -10.38 -0.41
C LYS A 6 9.74 -11.43 -1.05
N ALA A 7 8.47 -11.51 -0.65
CA ALA A 7 7.50 -12.45 -1.17
C ALA A 7 7.01 -12.02 -2.57
N LEU A 8 6.72 -10.74 -2.73
CA LEU A 8 6.31 -10.13 -4.01
C LEU A 8 7.48 -9.81 -4.92
N ARG A 9 8.70 -9.70 -4.38
CA ARG A 9 9.92 -9.24 -5.08
C ARG A 9 9.79 -7.82 -5.66
N GLU A 10 8.87 -7.03 -5.11
CA GLU A 10 8.50 -5.69 -5.58
C GLU A 10 8.71 -4.63 -4.49
N LEU A 11 8.81 -3.36 -4.91
CA LEU A 11 8.85 -2.23 -3.97
C LEU A 11 7.44 -1.82 -3.57
N VAL A 12 7.13 -1.96 -2.29
CA VAL A 12 5.82 -1.63 -1.71
C VAL A 12 5.88 -0.30 -0.97
N ASN A 13 4.97 0.61 -1.31
CA ASN A 13 4.82 1.89 -0.64
C ASN A 13 4.11 1.70 0.71
N VAL A 14 4.86 1.84 1.80
CA VAL A 14 4.44 1.64 3.19
C VAL A 14 4.63 2.94 3.99
N CYS A 15 3.97 3.07 5.15
CA CYS A 15 4.19 4.21 6.04
C CYS A 15 5.61 4.17 6.63
N GLU A 16 6.00 3.02 7.16
CA GLU A 16 7.26 2.77 7.86
C GLU A 16 7.85 1.38 7.50
N PRO A 17 9.14 1.12 7.79
CA PRO A 17 9.77 -0.15 7.45
C PRO A 17 9.14 -1.37 8.12
N ALA A 18 8.63 -1.20 9.34
CA ALA A 18 8.03 -2.29 10.10
C ALA A 18 6.65 -2.72 9.59
N CYS A 19 5.99 -1.95 8.69
CA CYS A 19 4.72 -2.35 8.11
C CYS A 19 4.80 -3.76 7.50
N LEU A 20 5.91 -4.19 6.89
CA LEU A 20 6.04 -5.56 6.33
C LEU A 20 5.87 -6.69 7.36
N LYS A 21 6.09 -6.40 8.65
CA LYS A 21 5.99 -7.35 9.74
C LYS A 21 4.64 -7.28 10.47
N ARG A 22 3.84 -6.24 10.22
CA ARG A 22 2.57 -6.03 10.92
C ARG A 22 1.49 -6.96 10.36
N PRO A 23 0.56 -7.45 11.19
CA PRO A 23 -0.53 -8.32 10.73
C PRO A 23 -1.49 -7.61 9.78
N CYS A 24 -1.58 -6.28 9.88
CA CYS A 24 -2.36 -5.43 8.99
C CYS A 24 -1.69 -5.18 7.63
N TYR A 25 -0.51 -5.76 7.38
CA TYR A 25 0.17 -5.61 6.12
C TYR A 25 -0.57 -6.35 5.01
N TRP A 26 -1.01 -5.60 4.01
CA TRP A 26 -1.67 -6.19 2.85
C TRP A 26 -1.20 -5.50 1.58
N PRO A 27 -0.22 -6.08 0.86
CA PRO A 27 0.27 -5.47 -0.37
C PRO A 27 -0.75 -5.65 -1.50
N ARG A 28 -1.00 -4.59 -2.24
CA ARG A 28 -1.88 -4.60 -3.40
C ARG A 28 -1.35 -3.66 -4.49
N PRO A 29 -1.66 -3.91 -5.77
CA PRO A 29 -1.37 -2.97 -6.84
C PRO A 29 -2.04 -1.62 -6.55
N ASP A 30 -1.32 -0.53 -6.80
CA ASP A 30 -1.87 0.82 -6.74
C ASP A 30 -3.06 0.92 -7.71
N PRO A 31 -4.30 1.14 -7.21
CA PRO A 31 -5.45 1.32 -8.09
C PRO A 31 -5.35 2.63 -8.87
N GLY A 32 -4.39 3.50 -8.52
CA GLY A 32 -4.21 4.81 -9.09
C GLY A 32 -5.17 5.82 -8.47
N MET A 33 -5.42 6.91 -9.19
CA MET A 33 -6.26 7.99 -8.69
C MET A 33 -7.72 7.75 -9.08
N PHE A 34 -8.63 7.84 -8.11
CA PHE A 34 -10.06 7.86 -8.41
C PHE A 34 -10.48 9.26 -8.86
N THR A 35 -11.06 9.34 -10.05
CA THR A 35 -11.65 10.56 -10.59
C THR A 35 -13.17 10.38 -10.68
N PRO A 36 -13.98 11.20 -10.00
CA PRO A 36 -15.44 11.15 -10.11
C PRO A 36 -15.89 11.20 -11.57
N GLY A 37 -16.78 10.27 -11.96
CA GLY A 37 -17.27 10.17 -13.34
C GLY A 37 -16.33 9.47 -14.34
N GLN A 38 -15.09 9.14 -13.96
CA GLN A 38 -14.13 8.40 -14.82
C GLN A 38 -13.63 7.10 -14.19
N GLY A 39 -13.81 6.92 -12.88
CA GLY A 39 -13.31 5.75 -12.17
C GLY A 39 -11.83 5.86 -11.82
N TYR A 40 -11.19 4.72 -11.55
CA TYR A 40 -9.77 4.66 -11.22
C TYR A 40 -8.92 4.72 -12.48
N ARG A 41 -7.94 5.64 -12.50
CA ARG A 41 -6.91 5.69 -13.53
C ARG A 41 -5.57 5.35 -12.92
N SER A 42 -4.94 4.30 -13.45
CA SER A 42 -3.55 3.96 -13.18
C SER A 42 -2.70 5.23 -13.29
N ARG A 43 -1.94 5.58 -12.26
CA ARG A 43 -1.03 6.74 -12.33
C ARG A 43 -0.04 6.49 -13.46
N GLU A 44 -0.12 7.31 -14.52
CA GLU A 44 0.72 7.23 -15.70
C GLU A 44 2.19 7.46 -15.34
N SER A 45 2.87 6.40 -14.91
CA SER A 45 4.34 6.32 -14.97
C SER A 45 4.79 4.88 -14.75
N GLY A 46 4.50 4.01 -15.72
CA GLY A 46 5.29 2.80 -16.06
C GLY A 46 5.57 1.73 -15.01
N SER A 47 5.12 1.88 -13.77
CA SER A 47 5.35 0.92 -12.69
C SER A 47 4.04 0.77 -11.95
N LYS A 48 3.43 -0.41 -12.07
CA LYS A 48 2.36 -0.87 -11.17
C LYS A 48 2.94 -0.91 -9.75
N GLY A 49 3.01 0.25 -9.10
CA GLY A 49 3.56 0.36 -7.77
C GLY A 49 2.70 -0.47 -6.83
N TYR A 50 3.33 -1.23 -5.95
CA TYR A 50 2.60 -1.87 -4.87
C TYR A 50 2.46 -0.88 -3.73
N LEU A 51 1.33 -0.95 -3.03
CA LEU A 51 1.09 -0.20 -1.81
C LEU A 51 0.56 -1.11 -0.72
N CYS A 52 0.79 -0.67 0.52
CA CYS A 52 0.11 -1.27 1.66
C CYS A 52 -1.36 -0.84 1.61
N GLY A 53 -2.27 -1.76 1.38
CA GLY A 53 -3.70 -1.48 1.27
C GLY A 53 -4.33 -0.91 2.52
N THR A 54 -3.78 -1.23 3.68
CA THR A 54 -4.17 -0.59 4.94
C THR A 54 -3.73 0.87 5.00
N ARG A 55 -2.60 1.26 4.39
CA ARG A 55 -2.19 2.68 4.31
C ARG A 55 -3.21 3.54 3.57
N GLU A 56 -3.62 3.13 2.37
CA GLU A 56 -4.59 3.91 1.58
C GLU A 56 -5.99 3.91 2.21
N ALA A 57 -6.40 2.81 2.84
CA ALA A 57 -7.74 2.71 3.41
C ALA A 57 -7.87 3.32 4.81
N ARG A 58 -6.85 3.14 5.67
CA ARG A 58 -6.94 3.40 7.13
C ARG A 58 -5.63 3.84 7.80
N GLY A 59 -4.52 4.03 7.07
CA GLY A 59 -3.16 4.07 7.65
C GLY A 59 -2.68 2.67 8.09
N CYS A 60 -1.37 2.41 8.16
CA CYS A 60 -0.88 1.23 8.90
C CYS A 60 -1.24 1.47 10.38
N PRO A 61 -2.16 0.72 11.01
CA PRO A 61 -2.40 0.87 12.44
C PRO A 61 -1.11 0.58 13.21
N ASP A 62 -0.73 1.49 14.11
CA ASP A 62 0.25 1.18 15.16
C ASP A 62 -0.28 0.04 16.01
N GLU A 63 0.61 -0.88 16.39
CA GLU A 63 0.27 -2.06 17.17
C GLU A 63 -0.17 -1.67 18.58
N VAL A 64 -1.38 -1.13 18.73
CA VAL A 64 -2.12 -1.03 20.00
C VAL A 64 -3.55 -0.59 19.69
N THR A 65 -4.43 -1.54 19.45
CA THR A 65 -5.72 -1.51 20.16
C THR A 65 -6.29 -2.92 20.23
N SER A 66 -5.90 -3.65 21.28
CA SER A 66 -6.86 -4.56 21.92
C SER A 66 -7.96 -3.68 22.52
N HIS A 67 -9.17 -3.77 21.99
CA HIS A 67 -10.40 -3.48 22.72
C HIS A 67 -11.53 -4.33 22.16
#